data_AF-A0A451BSV7-F1
#
_entry.id   AF-A0A451BSV7-F1
#
_cell.length_a   1.000
_cell.length_b   1.000
_cell.length_c   1.000
_cell.angle_alpha   90.00
_cell.angle_beta   90.00
_cell.angle_gamma   90.00
#
_symmetry.space_group_name_H-M   'P 1'
#
loop_
_entity.id
_entity.type
_entity.pdbx_description
1 polymer ?
#
loop_
_entity_poly.entity_id
_entity_poly.type
_entity_poly.pdbx_seq_one_letter_code
_entity_poly.pdbx_strand_id
1 'polypeptide(L)'
;MPAGDKLFIDYCGPTIGVVDGATGEIRSAQIFVAVLGASNYTYAEATWSQGLPDWISSHVRTFEFFGGVTQLLVPDNLKSAVSKADRY
;
A
#
# COMPACT_ATOMS: atom_id res chain seq x y z
N MET A 1 0.22 22.22 4.39
CA MET A 1 1.15 21.31 5.07
C MET A 1 2.45 21.29 4.26
N PRO A 2 3.64 21.32 4.88
CA PRO A 2 4.91 21.19 4.18
C PRO A 2 4.97 19.90 3.34
N ALA A 3 5.71 19.92 2.23
CA ALA A 3 5.96 18.74 1.42
C ALA A 3 6.79 17.71 2.22
N GLY A 4 6.29 16.49 2.39
CA GLY A 4 7.00 15.38 3.07
C GLY A 4 6.55 15.07 4.51
N ASP A 5 5.59 15.82 5.07
CA ASP A 5 5.18 15.64 6.47
C ASP A 5 4.37 14.34 6.71
N LYS A 6 3.51 13.94 5.78
CA LYS A 6 2.61 12.78 5.94
C LYS A 6 2.47 11.98 4.66
N LEU A 7 2.70 10.68 4.78
CA LEU A 7 2.35 9.68 3.78
C LEU A 7 1.15 8.88 4.27
N PHE A 8 0.06 8.91 3.50
CA PHE A 8 -1.12 8.09 3.74
C PHE A 8 -0.97 6.78 2.98
N ILE A 9 -1.27 5.66 3.63
CA ILE A 9 -1.03 4.33 3.08
C ILE A 9 -2.27 3.48 3.28
N ASP A 10 -2.70 2.81 2.21
CA ASP A 10 -3.89 1.97 2.23
C ASP A 10 -3.75 0.73 1.32
N TYR A 11 -4.55 -0.29 1.60
CA TYR A 11 -4.84 -1.35 0.65
C TYR A 11 -6.27 -1.20 0.13
N CYS A 12 -6.41 -1.21 -1.20
CA CYS A 12 -7.72 -1.24 -1.82
C CYS A 12 -8.50 -2.48 -1.33
N GLY A 13 -9.73 -2.26 -0.85
CA GLY A 13 -10.59 -3.31 -0.28
C GLY A 13 -10.89 -4.48 -1.22
N PRO A 14 -11.22 -4.26 -2.51
CA PRO A 14 -11.38 -5.34 -3.48
C PRO A 14 -10.03 -5.85 -4.00
N THR A 15 -9.89 -7.17 -4.08
CA THR A 15 -8.82 -7.81 -4.85
C THR A 15 -9.09 -7.65 -6.34
N ILE A 16 -8.02 -7.50 -7.12
CA ILE A 16 -8.06 -7.49 -8.59
C ILE A 16 -7.56 -8.83 -9.13
N GLY A 17 -8.15 -9.31 -10.23
CA GLY A 17 -7.65 -10.49 -10.94
C GLY A 17 -6.47 -10.11 -11.83
N VAL A 18 -5.33 -10.77 -11.66
CA VAL A 18 -4.15 -10.69 -12.53
C VAL A 18 -4.07 -11.98 -13.33
N VAL A 19 -4.10 -11.87 -14.65
CA VAL A 19 -3.98 -13.00 -15.56
C VAL A 19 -2.51 -13.26 -15.85
N ASP A 20 -2.05 -14.48 -15.61
CA ASP A 20 -0.76 -14.94 -16.07
C ASP A 20 -0.81 -15.12 -17.61
N GLY A 21 -0.03 -14.33 -18.34
CA GLY A 21 -0.04 -14.34 -19.80
C GLY A 21 0.51 -15.64 -20.43
N ALA A 22 1.24 -16.47 -19.67
CA ALA A 22 1.81 -17.72 -20.15
C ALA A 22 0.90 -18.91 -19.84
N THR A 23 0.20 -18.91 -18.71
CA THR A 23 -0.61 -20.06 -18.26
C THR A 23 -2.12 -19.83 -18.36
N GLY A 24 -2.56 -18.58 -18.43
CA GLY A 24 -3.97 -18.19 -18.35
C GLY A 24 -4.57 -18.30 -16.94
N GLU A 25 -3.76 -18.62 -15.92
CA GLU A 25 -4.21 -18.66 -14.51
C GLU A 25 -4.59 -17.24 -14.05
N ILE A 26 -5.70 -17.12 -13.33
CA ILE A 26 -6.11 -15.86 -12.69
C ILE A 26 -5.71 -15.93 -11.23
N ARG A 27 -4.86 -14.99 -10.81
CA ARG A 27 -4.47 -14.81 -9.42
C ARG A 27 -5.01 -13.51 -8.86
N SER A 28 -5.55 -13.57 -7.65
CA SER A 28 -6.01 -12.38 -6.95
C SER A 28 -4.80 -11.61 -6.39
N ALA A 29 -4.74 -10.31 -6.69
CA ALA A 29 -3.79 -9.37 -6.13
C ALA A 29 -4.54 -8.27 -5.36
N GLN A 30 -3.83 -7.67 -4.41
CA GLN A 30 -4.27 -6.53 -3.63
C GLN A 30 -3.54 -5.29 -4.16
N ILE A 31 -4.20 -4.13 -4.12
CA ILE A 31 -3.55 -2.88 -4.53
C ILE A 31 -3.09 -2.12 -3.29
N PHE A 32 -1.78 -2.00 -3.14
CA PHE A 32 -1.16 -1.09 -2.18
C PHE A 32 -1.15 0.31 -2.79
N VAL A 33 -1.51 1.33 -2.00
CA VAL A 33 -1.49 2.74 -2.41
C VAL A 33 -0.82 3.57 -1.33
N ALA A 34 0.06 4.49 -1.74
CA ALA A 34 0.71 5.45 -0.87
C ALA A 34 0.66 6.86 -1.47
N VAL A 35 0.20 7.85 -0.70
CA VAL A 35 -0.06 9.22 -1.18
C VAL A 35 0.58 10.25 -0.28
N LEU A 36 1.44 11.11 -0.85
CA LEU A 36 1.99 12.27 -0.15
C LEU A 36 0.90 13.33 0.05
N GLY A 37 0.52 13.58 1.31
CA GLY A 37 -0.63 14.42 1.64
C GLY A 37 -0.53 15.90 1.22
N ALA A 38 0.67 16.40 0.96
CA ALA A 38 0.88 17.80 0.54
C ALA A 38 0.79 18.00 -0.98
N SER A 39 1.10 16.98 -1.77
CA SER A 39 1.22 17.08 -3.23
C SER A 39 0.32 16.13 -4.01
N ASN A 40 -0.40 15.23 -3.31
CA ASN A 40 -1.13 14.10 -3.90
C ASN A 40 -0.25 13.19 -4.78
N TYR A 41 1.07 13.24 -4.59
CA TYR A 41 1.98 12.37 -5.34
C TYR A 41 1.77 10.94 -4.89
N THR A 42 1.29 10.11 -5.82
CA THR A 42 0.72 8.80 -5.53
C THR A 42 1.59 7.70 -6.10
N TYR A 43 1.85 6.69 -5.28
CA TYR A 43 2.43 5.41 -5.64
C TYR A 43 1.36 4.33 -5.49
N ALA A 44 1.27 3.41 -6.44
CA ALA A 44 0.38 2.25 -6.35
C ALA A 44 1.06 1.01 -6.93
N GLU A 45 0.90 -0.13 -6.27
CA GLU A 45 1.43 -1.41 -6.73
C GLU A 45 0.47 -2.57 -6.45
N ALA A 46 0.54 -3.60 -7.28
CA ALA A 46 -0.16 -4.86 -7.04
C ALA A 46 0.73 -5.79 -6.19
N THR A 47 0.22 -6.25 -5.06
CA THR A 47 0.85 -7.25 -4.20
C THR A 47 0.02 -8.52 -4.15
N TRP A 48 0.65 -9.67 -3.96
CA TRP A 48 -0.08 -10.94 -3.90
C TRP A 48 -0.76 -11.17 -2.55
N SER A 49 -0.26 -10.55 -1.48
CA SER A 49 -0.87 -10.60 -0.16
C SER A 49 -0.78 -9.25 0.57
N GLN A 50 -1.51 -9.16 1.68
CA GLN A 50 -1.37 -8.06 2.66
C GLN A 50 -0.44 -8.46 3.82
N GLY A 51 0.28 -9.57 3.72
CA GLY A 51 1.16 -10.06 4.77
C GLY A 51 2.28 -9.06 5.11
N LEU A 52 2.83 -9.17 6.32
CA LEU A 52 3.91 -8.29 6.79
C LEU A 52 5.12 -8.20 5.82
N PRO A 53 5.57 -9.30 5.17
CA PRO A 53 6.68 -9.22 4.22
C PRO A 53 6.36 -8.37 2.98
N ASP A 54 5.16 -8.54 2.42
CA ASP A 54 4.70 -7.76 1.26
C ASP A 54 4.52 -6.30 1.66
N TRP A 55 3.90 -6.04 2.82
CA TRP A 55 3.74 -4.70 3.37
C TRP A 55 5.07 -3.94 3.52
N ILE A 56 6.08 -4.55 4.15
CA ILE A 56 7.39 -3.93 4.30
C ILE A 56 8.03 -3.67 2.93
N SER A 57 7.94 -4.64 2.02
CA SER A 57 8.51 -4.51 0.68
C SER A 57 7.86 -3.38 -0.13
N SER A 58 6.54 -3.19 0.00
CA SER A 58 5.81 -2.08 -0.61
C SER A 58 6.29 -0.73 -0.11
N HIS A 59 6.60 -0.61 1.18
CA HIS A 59 7.13 0.63 1.76
C HIS A 59 8.52 0.95 1.20
N VAL A 60 9.40 -0.04 1.12
CA VAL A 60 10.75 0.14 0.56
C VAL A 60 10.65 0.67 -0.87
N ARG A 61 9.86 0.02 -1.73
CA ARG A 61 9.66 0.46 -3.13
C ARG A 61 9.01 1.84 -3.23
N THR A 62 8.09 2.16 -2.32
CA THR A 62 7.47 3.49 -2.24
C THR A 62 8.51 4.57 -1.93
N PHE A 63 9.39 4.35 -0.96
CA PHE A 63 10.42 5.32 -0.61
C PHE A 63 11.49 5.46 -1.70
N GLU A 64 11.85 4.35 -2.36
CA GLU A 64 12.72 4.38 -3.54
C GLU A 64 12.09 5.20 -4.66
N PHE A 65 10.79 5.01 -4.95
CA PHE A 65 10.06 5.77 -5.95
C PHE A 65 9.99 7.27 -5.63
N PHE A 66 9.79 7.63 -4.36
CA PHE A 66 9.80 9.03 -3.93
C PHE A 66 11.21 9.62 -3.80
N GLY A 67 12.27 8.81 -3.86
CA GLY A 67 13.65 9.25 -3.67
C GLY A 67 13.94 9.74 -2.25
N GLY A 68 13.15 9.32 -1.27
CA GLY A 68 13.23 9.80 0.11
C GLY A 68 12.15 9.22 1.02
N VAL A 69 12.26 9.54 2.32
CA VAL A 69 11.31 9.09 3.36
C VAL A 69 10.51 10.26 3.89
N THR A 70 9.24 10.00 4.24
CA THR A 70 8.38 10.98 4.91
C THR A 70 8.54 10.92 6.43
N GLN A 71 8.24 12.02 7.12
CA GLN A 71 8.35 12.08 8.59
C GLN A 71 7.28 11.27 9.33
N LEU A 72 6.10 11.08 8.74
CA LEU A 72 5.00 10.32 9.34
C LEU A 72 4.36 9.38 8.33
N LEU A 73 4.16 8.12 8.74
CA LEU A 73 3.41 7.10 8.01
C LEU A 73 2.06 6.91 8.69
N VAL A 74 0.97 7.08 7.95
CA VAL A 74 -0.40 6.95 8.46
C VAL A 74 -1.10 5.83 7.69
N PRO A 75 -1.20 4.61 8.25
CA PRO A 75 -1.98 3.54 7.65
C PRO A 75 -3.49 3.76 7.92
N ASP A 76 -4.32 3.77 6.89
CA ASP A 76 -5.75 4.13 7.01
C ASP A 76 -6.70 2.92 7.11
N ASN A 77 -6.33 1.75 6.59
CA ASN A 77 -7.18 0.54 6.69
C ASN A 77 -6.43 -0.79 6.60
N LEU A 78 -5.26 -0.88 7.24
CA LEU A 78 -4.46 -2.10 7.19
C LEU A 78 -5.15 -3.24 7.97
N LYS A 79 -5.89 -4.10 7.28
CA LYS A 79 -6.43 -5.34 7.87
C LYS A 79 -5.35 -6.22 8.53
N SER A 80 -4.10 -6.09 8.08
CA SER A 80 -2.93 -6.76 8.68
C SER A 80 -2.47 -6.17 10.02
N ALA A 81 -2.84 -4.93 10.35
CA ALA A 81 -2.63 -4.31 11.67
C ALA A 81 -3.89 -4.34 12.54
N VAL A 82 -5.08 -4.54 11.94
CA VAL A 82 -6.35 -4.62 12.67
C VAL A 82 -6.77 -6.08 12.82
N SER A 83 -6.20 -6.77 13.82
CA SER A 83 -6.68 -8.08 14.26
C SER A 83 -7.95 -7.99 15.13
N LYS A 84 -8.30 -6.79 15.60
CA LYS A 84 -9.51 -6.51 16.36
C LYS A 84 -9.98 -5.09 16.06
N ALA A 85 -11.17 -4.93 15.49
CA ALA A 85 -11.84 -3.64 15.44
C ALA A 85 -12.35 -3.35 16.86
N ASP A 86 -11.58 -2.59 17.65
CA ASP A 86 -12.07 -2.12 18.95
C ASP A 86 -12.99 -0.91 18.71
N ARG A 87 -14.30 -1.12 18.85
CA ARG A 87 -15.30 -0.07 18.94
C ARG A 87 -15.81 -0.05 20.38
N TYR A 88 -14.99 0.50 21.29
CA TYR A 88 -15.31 0.80 22.69
C TYR A 88 -15.61 -0.40 23.61
#